data_AF-X1B846-F1
#
_entry.id   AF-X1B846-F1
#
_cell.length_a   1.000
_cell.length_b   1.000
_cell.length_c   1.000
_cell.angle_alpha   90.00
_cell.angle_beta   90.00
_cell.angle_gamma   90.00
#
_symmetry.space_group_name_H-M   'P 1'
#
loop_
_entity.id
_entity.type
_entity.pdbx_description
1 polymer ?
#
loop_
_entity_poly.entity_id
_entity_poly.type
_entity_poly.pdbx_seq_one_letter_code
_entity_poly.pdbx_strand_id
1 'polypeptide(L)' 'MSKNNISNDIKNKTNKCPYCDIKLNDTKLPFCSYCKIKISYCKKCGHAVSNNLKVCPNCGEKLGEDG' A
#
# COMPACT_ATOMS: atom_id res chain seq x y z
N MET A 1 -21.36 -22.77 24.25
CA MET A 1 -20.60 -21.54 24.56
C MET A 1 -20.67 -20.64 23.34
N SER A 2 -21.26 -19.45 23.49
CA SER A 2 -21.65 -18.52 22.43
C SER A 2 -20.49 -17.64 21.95
N LYS A 3 -20.38 -17.44 20.63
CA LYS A 3 -20.42 -16.13 19.92
C LYS A 3 -20.00 -16.28 18.46
N ASN A 4 -21.00 -16.19 17.57
CA ASN A 4 -20.86 -15.68 16.21
C ASN A 4 -20.00 -14.40 16.23
N ASN A 5 -19.06 -14.25 15.30
CA ASN A 5 -18.78 -12.96 14.68
C ASN A 5 -18.08 -13.16 13.34
N ILE A 6 -18.89 -12.96 12.31
CA ILE A 6 -18.54 -12.46 10.98
C ILE A 6 -17.19 -11.72 10.98
N SER A 7 -16.23 -12.26 10.24
CA SER A 7 -15.25 -11.44 9.54
C SER A 7 -15.19 -11.97 8.12
N ASN A 8 -16.33 -11.76 7.46
CA ASN A 8 -16.44 -11.76 6.01
C ASN A 8 -15.28 -10.92 5.48
N ASP A 9 -14.47 -11.51 4.61
CA ASP A 9 -13.77 -10.83 3.52
C ASP A 9 -13.55 -9.31 3.73
N ILE A 10 -12.37 -8.96 4.22
CA ILE A 10 -11.71 -7.76 3.73
C ILE A 10 -10.32 -8.24 3.42
N LYS A 11 -9.96 -8.31 2.14
CA LYS A 11 -8.58 -8.44 1.67
C LYS A 11 -7.75 -7.31 2.31
N ASN A 12 -7.31 -7.51 3.54
CA ASN A 12 -6.36 -6.66 4.24
C ASN A 12 -5.03 -6.85 3.54
N LYS A 13 -4.91 -6.22 2.36
CA LYS A 13 -3.65 -6.07 1.66
C LYS A 13 -2.86 -5.10 2.53
N THR A 14 -2.22 -5.64 3.56
CA THR A 14 -1.39 -4.92 4.51
C THR A 14 -0.29 -4.21 3.73
N ASN A 15 -0.55 -2.97 3.34
CA ASN A 15 0.39 -2.16 2.60
C ASN A 15 1.45 -1.74 3.61
N LYS A 16 2.64 -2.31 3.50
CA LYS A 16 3.79 -1.89 4.30
C LYS A 16 4.50 -0.73 3.61
N CYS A 17 5.12 0.13 4.38
CA CYS A 17 5.98 1.16 3.85
C CYS A 17 7.23 0.52 3.22
N PRO A 18 7.56 0.78 1.94
CA PRO A 18 8.76 0.23 1.31
C PRO A 18 10.08 0.80 1.87
N TYR A 19 10.02 1.82 2.73
CA TYR A 19 11.21 2.45 3.31
C TYR A 19 11.50 2.01 4.75
N CYS A 20 10.46 1.86 5.58
CA CYS A 20 10.62 1.53 7.00
C CYS A 20 9.93 0.22 7.41
N ASP A 21 9.38 -0.52 6.45
CA ASP A 21 8.60 -1.77 6.62
C ASP A 21 7.40 -1.67 7.60
N ILE A 22 7.05 -0.46 8.04
CA ILE A 22 5.95 -0.25 8.98
C ILE A 22 4.62 -0.49 8.28
N LYS A 23 3.67 -1.06 9.01
CA LYS A 23 2.30 -1.27 8.53
C LYS A 23 1.63 0.09 8.28
N LEU A 24 1.23 0.38 7.05
CA LEU A 24 0.39 1.54 6.74
C LEU A 24 -1.05 1.18 7.11
N ASN A 25 -1.78 2.15 7.66
CA ASN A 25 -3.20 1.99 7.91
C ASN A 25 -3.97 1.76 6.59
N ASP A 26 -5.15 1.14 6.67
CA ASP A 26 -6.05 0.95 5.52
C ASP A 26 -6.44 2.26 4.80
N THR A 27 -6.28 3.40 5.47
CA THR A 27 -6.35 4.72 4.85
C THR A 27 -5.21 4.85 3.83
N LYS A 28 -5.55 4.91 2.54
CA LYS A 28 -4.61 5.15 1.43
C LYS A 28 -3.99 6.56 1.53
N LEU A 29 -3.06 6.73 2.46
CA LEU A 29 -2.36 7.98 2.68
C LEU A 29 -1.28 8.15 1.62
N PRO A 30 -1.12 9.35 1.02
CA PRO A 30 -0.08 9.62 0.03
C PRO A 30 1.32 9.71 0.65
N PHE A 31 1.46 9.47 1.95
CA PHE A 31 2.73 9.45 2.67
C PHE A 31 2.66 8.54 3.90
N CYS A 32 3.81 8.10 4.38
CA CYS A 32 3.92 7.38 5.65
C CYS A 32 3.84 8.35 6.83
N SER A 33 2.96 8.10 7.80
CA SER A 33 2.88 8.93 9.01
C SER A 33 4.12 8.84 9.90
N TYR A 34 4.90 7.76 9.80
CA TYR A 34 6.09 7.50 10.61
C TYR A 34 7.35 8.14 10.00
N CYS A 35 7.75 7.72 8.79
CA CYS A 35 8.94 8.28 8.13
C CYS A 35 8.67 9.57 7.34
N LYS A 36 7.40 10.01 7.21
CA LYS A 36 6.98 11.20 6.46
C LYS A 36 7.37 11.20 4.98
N ILE A 37 7.70 10.04 4.42
CA ILE A 37 8.04 9.89 3.00
C ILE A 37 6.76 9.72 2.17
N LYS A 38 6.73 10.32 0.98
CA LYS A 38 5.63 10.17 0.02
C LYS A 38 5.57 8.74 -0.54
N ILE A 39 4.39 8.15 -0.50
CA ILE A 39 4.10 6.81 -0.98
C ILE A 39 2.96 6.92 -1.97
N SER A 40 3.17 6.34 -3.14
CA SER A 40 2.16 6.19 -4.17
C SER A 40 1.60 4.78 -4.12
N TYR A 41 0.42 4.55 -4.70
CA TYR A 41 -0.14 3.21 -4.80
C TYR A 41 -0.26 2.82 -6.25
N CYS A 42 0.15 1.60 -6.57
CA CYS A 42 -0.04 1.06 -7.90
C CYS A 42 -1.53 1.02 -8.23
N LYS A 43 -1.96 1.67 -9.32
CA LYS A 43 -3.38 1.66 -9.74
C LYS A 43 -3.85 0.26 -10.15
N LYS A 44 -2.93 -0.61 -10.61
CA LYS A 44 -3.22 -1.98 -11.05
C LYS A 44 -3.42 -2.96 -9.90
N CYS A 45 -2.47 -3.00 -8.96
CA CYS A 45 -2.49 -3.98 -7.88
C CYS A 45 -2.83 -3.39 -6.51
N GLY A 46 -2.79 -2.07 -6.33
CA GLY A 46 -3.02 -1.40 -5.04
C GLY A 46 -1.87 -1.53 -4.04
N HIS A 47 -0.70 -1.99 -4.46
CA HIS A 47 0.49 -2.09 -3.60
C HIS A 47 1.10 -0.70 -3.37
N ALA A 48 1.51 -0.43 -2.13
CA ALA A 48 2.29 0.75 -1.78
C ALA A 48 3.66 0.73 -2.47
N VAL A 49 3.97 1.80 -3.18
CA VAL A 49 5.17 1.96 -3.99
C VAL A 49 5.76 3.33 -3.75
N SER A 50 7.09 3.42 -3.81
CA SER A 50 7.78 4.70 -3.73
C SER A 50 7.44 5.58 -4.93
N ASN A 51 7.26 6.88 -4.72
CA ASN A 51 6.99 7.81 -5.83
C ASN A 51 8.15 7.90 -6.84
N ASN A 52 9.36 7.53 -6.43
CA ASN A 52 10.55 7.48 -7.31
C ASN A 52 10.63 6.22 -8.18
N LEU A 53 9.68 5.29 -8.05
CA LEU A 53 9.67 4.06 -8.84
C LEU A 53 8.94 4.29 -10.15
N LYS A 54 9.62 4.01 -11.26
CA LYS A 54 9.02 4.00 -12.61
C LYS A 54 8.15 2.77 -12.86
N VAL A 55 8.40 1.69 -12.12
CA VAL A 55 7.73 0.39 -12.28
C VAL A 55 7.40 -0.19 -10.91
N CYS A 56 6.23 -0.79 -10.78
CA CYS A 56 5.79 -1.44 -9.55
C CYS A 56 6.57 -2.75 -9.33
N PRO A 57 7.31 -2.89 -8.22
CA PRO A 57 8.08 -4.10 -7.92
C PRO A 57 7.19 -5.30 -7.59
N ASN A 58 5.90 -5.09 -7.29
CA ASN A 58 4.98 -6.17 -6.97
C ASN A 58 4.32 -6.80 -8.20
N CYS A 59 4.01 -6.01 -9.22
CA CYS A 59 3.23 -6.48 -10.38
C CYS A 59 3.82 -6.11 -11.75
N GLY A 60 4.89 -5.30 -11.79
CA GLY A 60 5.52 -4.85 -13.03
C GLY A 60 4.79 -3.72 -13.76
N GLU A 61 3.75 -3.12 -13.17
CA GLU A 61 3.03 -1.99 -13.78
C GLU A 61 3.90 -0.74 -13.89
N LYS A 62 3.84 0.00 -15.00
CA LYS A 62 4.53 1.29 -15.12
C LYS A 62 3.80 2.33 -14.26
N LEU A 63 4.51 2.90 -13.30
CA LEU A 63 3.97 3.86 -12.33
C LEU A 63 4.05 5.31 -12.80
N GLY A 64 4.70 5.56 -13.94
CA GLY A 64 4.70 6.85 -14.65
C GLY A 64 5.28 8.01 -13.83
N GLU A 65 6.55 8.33 -14.06
CA GLU A 65 6.94 9.74 -14.15
C GLU A 65 6.68 10.12 -15.60
N ASP A 66 5.47 10.57 -15.90
CA ASP A 66 5.20 11.24 -17.18
C ASP A 66 5.98 12.57 -17.15
N GLY A 67 6.79 12.78 -18.19
CA GLY A 67 7.81 13.82 -18.31
C GLY A 67 7.30 15.26 -18.36
#